data_AF-A0A1Q6A3Y9-F1
#
_entry.id   AF-A0A1Q6A3Y9-F1
#
_cell.length_a   1.000
_cell.length_b   1.000
_cell.length_c   1.000
_cell.angle_alpha   90.00
_cell.angle_beta   90.00
_cell.angle_gamma   90.00
#
_symmetry.space_group_name_H-M   'P 1'
#
loop_
_entity.id
_entity.type
_entity.pdbx_description
1 polymer ?
#
loop_
_entity_poly.entity_id
_entity_poly.type
_entity_poly.pdbx_seq_one_letter_code
_entity_poly.pdbx_strand_id
1 'polypeptide(L)' 'MKIIDLDGKIIKVENLDLALLQADDYRHYRVTIPTESDLDRYAYWEDVYQKLLKLKTEQS' A
#
# COMPACT_ATOMS: atom_id res chain seq x y z
N MET A 1 0.48 -9.37 11.38
CA MET A 1 1.60 -9.30 10.41
C MET A 1 2.16 -7.87 10.41
N LYS A 2 3.28 -7.61 9.74
CA LYS A 2 3.80 -6.25 9.61
C LYS A 2 4.48 -6.02 8.26
N ILE A 3 4.41 -4.78 7.77
CA ILE A 3 5.23 -4.28 6.66
C ILE A 3 6.03 -3.08 7.15
N ILE A 4 7.08 -2.72 6.40
CA ILE A 4 7.83 -1.47 6.56
C ILE A 4 7.50 -0.63 5.34
N ASP A 5 6.94 0.57 5.54
CA ASP A 5 6.64 1.48 4.43
C ASP A 5 7.89 2.16 3.86
N LEU A 6 7.71 3.03 2.86
CA LEU A 6 8.82 3.72 2.20
C LEU A 6 9.62 4.62 3.14
N ASP A 7 9.01 5.10 4.23
CA ASP A 7 9.66 5.97 5.22
C ASP A 7 10.33 5.18 6.36
N GLY A 8 10.36 3.85 6.25
CA GLY A 8 10.94 2.98 7.28
C GLY A 8 10.01 2.77 8.48
N LYS A 9 8.75 3.21 8.41
CA LYS A 9 7.80 3.06 9.50
C LYS A 9 7.16 1.67 9.47
N ILE A 10 7.02 1.09 10.66
CA ILE A 10 6.36 -0.20 10.82
C ILE A 10 4.85 0.01 10.80
N ILE A 11 4.17 -0.67 9.87
CA ILE A 11 2.72 -0.75 9.81
C ILE A 11 2.30 -2.13 10.31
N LYS A 12 1.55 -2.16 11.41
CA LYS A 12 0.94 -3.38 11.94
C LYS A 12 -0.30 -3.71 11.12
N VAL A 13 -0.34 -4.91 10.54
CA VAL A 13 -1.46 -5.42 9.75
C VAL A 13 -2.25 -6.40 10.61
N GLU A 14 -3.49 -6.03 10.93
CA GLU A 14 -4.40 -6.83 11.78
C GLU A 14 -5.35 -7.69 10.95
N ASN A 15 -5.80 -7.17 9.80
CA ASN A 15 -6.61 -7.89 8.82
C ASN A 15 -5.99 -7.71 7.44
N LEU A 16 -5.40 -8.78 6.89
CA LEU A 16 -4.65 -8.72 5.64
C LEU A 16 -5.54 -8.50 4.41
N ASP A 17 -6.68 -9.19 4.34
CA ASP A 17 -7.59 -9.07 3.20
C ASP A 17 -8.22 -7.67 3.14
N LEU A 18 -8.60 -7.11 4.30
CA LEU A 18 -9.10 -5.74 4.37
C LEU A 18 -8.02 -4.71 4.00
N ALA A 19 -6.77 -4.93 4.46
CA ALA A 19 -5.66 -4.04 4.12
C ALA A 19 -5.36 -4.06 2.62
N LEU A 20 -5.44 -5.24 1.97
CA LEU A 20 -5.29 -5.37 0.52
C LEU A 20 -6.38 -4.62 -0.24
N LEU A 21 -7.64 -4.76 0.17
CA LEU A 21 -8.76 -4.02 -0.43
C LEU A 21 -8.57 -2.50 -0.32
N GLN A 22 -8.16 -2.02 0.86
CA GLN A 22 -7.91 -0.59 1.07
C GLN A 22 -6.75 -0.08 0.21
N ALA A 23 -5.62 -0.79 0.20
CA ALA A 23 -4.46 -0.39 -0.59
C ALA A 23 -4.74 -0.44 -2.10
N ASP A 24 -5.55 -1.40 -2.56
CA ASP A 24 -5.99 -1.48 -3.96
C ASP A 24 -6.90 -0.30 -4.34
N ASP A 25 -7.80 0.13 -3.47
CA ASP A 25 -8.63 1.32 -3.71
C ASP A 25 -7.77 2.59 -3.82
N TYR A 26 -6.91 2.83 -2.82
CA TYR A 26 -6.07 4.03 -2.78
C TYR A 26 -5.02 4.08 -3.89
N ARG A 27 -4.42 2.95 -4.28
CA ARG A 27 -3.41 2.93 -5.37
C ARG A 27 -4.03 3.24 -6.73
N HIS A 28 -5.35 3.20 -6.89
CA HIS A 28 -6.06 3.60 -8.11
C HIS A 28 -6.61 5.04 -8.07
N TYR A 29 -6.55 5.72 -6.93
CA TYR A 29 -6.97 7.13 -6.85
C TYR A 29 -6.06 7.99 -7.74
N ARG A 30 -6.63 8.67 -8.74
CA ARG A 30 -5.91 9.55 -9.67
C ARG A 30 -6.65 10.87 -9.85
N VAL A 31 -5.93 11.98 -9.83
CA VAL A 31 -6.45 13.30 -10.20
C VAL A 31 -6.03 13.65 -11.62
N THR A 32 -6.76 14.56 -12.27
CA THR A 32 -6.53 14.91 -13.68
C THR A 32 -5.17 15.54 -13.94
N ILE A 33 -4.68 16.36 -13.00
CA ILE A 33 -3.36 17.01 -13.07
C ILE A 33 -2.68 16.76 -11.72
N PRO A 34 -1.85 15.70 -11.62
CA PRO A 34 -1.22 15.34 -10.35
C PRO A 34 -0.12 16.34 -9.99
N THR A 35 -0.05 16.67 -8.70
CA THR A 35 1.10 17.34 -8.10
C THR A 35 2.19 16.33 -7.77
N GLU A 36 3.40 16.79 -7.40
CA GLU A 36 4.46 15.89 -6.91
C GLU A 36 3.98 15.08 -5.69
N SER A 37 3.24 15.70 -4.76
CA SER A 37 2.68 15.00 -3.60
C SER A 37 1.67 13.93 -3.98
N ASP A 38 0.91 14.13 -5.07
CA ASP A 38 0.02 13.09 -5.58
C ASP A 38 0.80 11.92 -6.17
N LEU A 39 1.87 12.19 -6.92
CA LEU A 39 2.75 11.15 -7.46
C LEU A 39 3.42 10.32 -6.36
N ASP A 40 3.93 10.99 -5.32
CA ASP A 40 4.48 10.33 -4.14
C ASP A 40 3.44 9.43 -3.45
N ARG A 41 2.20 9.93 -3.32
CA ARG A 41 1.10 9.16 -2.76
C ARG A 41 0.75 7.93 -3.61
N TYR A 42 0.77 8.05 -4.93
CA TYR A 42 0.51 6.91 -5.82
C TYR A 42 1.59 5.84 -5.67
N ALA A 43 2.86 6.24 -5.66
CA ALA A 43 3.99 5.34 -5.44
C ALA A 43 3.91 4.66 -4.06
N TYR A 44 3.55 5.42 -3.02
CA TYR A 44 3.36 4.90 -1.67
C TYR A 44 2.32 3.79 -1.61
N TRP A 45 1.11 4.02 -2.16
CA TRP A 45 0.05 3.01 -2.09
C TRP A 45 0.31 1.79 -2.96
N GLU A 46 0.99 1.95 -4.10
CA GLU A 46 1.45 0.81 -4.90
C GLU A 46 2.46 -0.03 -4.12
N ASP A 47 3.46 0.58 -3.49
CA ASP A 47 4.44 -0.12 -2.65
C ASP A 47 3.78 -0.86 -1.47
N VAL A 48 2.87 -0.20 -0.76
CA VAL A 48 2.10 -0.81 0.33
C VAL A 48 1.32 -2.04 -0.17
N TYR A 49 0.62 -1.92 -1.30
CA TYR A 49 -0.15 -3.02 -1.88
C TYR A 49 0.75 -4.22 -2.23
N GLN A 50 1.89 -3.98 -2.88
CA GLN A 50 2.83 -5.05 -3.24
C GLN A 50 3.39 -5.77 -2.02
N LYS A 51 3.71 -5.04 -0.94
CA LYS A 51 4.18 -5.63 0.33
C LYS A 51 3.10 -6.46 1.02
N LEU A 52 1.85 -6.01 1.00
CA LEU A 52 0.72 -6.79 1.51
C LEU A 52 0.47 -8.05 0.67
N LEU A 53 0.60 -7.97 -0.66
CA LEU A 53 0.46 -9.12 -1.54
C LEU A 53 1.53 -10.16 -1.26
N LYS A 54 2.78 -9.72 -1.09
CA LYS A 54 3.90 -10.58 -0.68
C LYS A 54 3.61 -11.31 0.64
N LEU A 55 3.12 -10.58 1.65
CA LEU A 55 2.72 -11.20 2.92
C LEU A 55 1.65 -12.28 2.76
N LYS A 56 0.71 -12.10 1.81
CA LYS A 56 -0.34 -13.09 1.54
C LYS A 56 0.22 -14.34 0.87
N THR A 57 1.12 -14.19 -0.09
CA THR A 57 1.79 -15.32 -0.75
C THR A 57 2.71 -16.09 0.19
N GLU A 58 3.38 -15.43 1.13
CA GLU A 58 4.26 -16.09 2.13
C GLU A 58 3.48 -16.91 3.18
N GLN A 59 2.16 -16.71 3.28
CA GLN A 59 1.27 -17.45 4.17
C GLN A 59 0.54 -18.60 3.49
N SER A 60 0.73 -18.77 2.17
CA SER A 60 0.05 -19.80 1.36
C SER A 60 0.85 -21.09 1.25
#